data_AF-A0A2V1A6H5-F1
#
_entry.id   AF-A0A2V1A6H5-F1
#
_cell.length_a   1.000
_cell.length_b   1.000
_cell.length_c   1.000
_cell.angle_alpha   90.00
_cell.angle_beta   90.00
_cell.angle_gamma   90.00
#
_symmetry.space_group_name_H-M   'P 1'
#
loop_
_entity.id
_entity.type
_entity.pdbx_description
1 polymer ?
#
loop_
_entity_poly.entity_id
_entity_poly.type
_entity_poly.pdbx_seq_one_letter_code
_entity_poly.pdbx_strand_id
1 'polypeptide(L)'
;MESLSESSAPQSVILNDYKLAVKFFMNKDFEKSYQIISKLHSVAYRTFAKGAISEDVFVKIVTLYLTELGLLLNSKDGTFQLPRKEKKELIGKLRSSQFLDSLYEIYGSVAKVPSELLYQVFLVNYSCQNEIKQGDERLLVKQFDNLYSLLDFSGASNDKYLRRLVDMYIFNVLPDADEFSKAKELVDSNPLVDTEKGRNRIKELQEVKKQEKKLRDKQAKEREAQEAQRLADEKAEKKAEQENASLKYKSLKQIKREHESTEELERRSRSPLAAATVAFNNFVIVSST
;
A
#
# COMPACT_ATOMS: atom_id res chain seq x y z
N MET A 1 14.38 -32.27 43.10
CA MET A 1 13.83 -31.36 42.07
C MET A 1 14.23 -29.96 42.49
N GLU A 2 15.35 -29.48 41.95
CA GLU A 2 15.89 -28.15 42.23
C GLU A 2 15.02 -27.11 41.55
N SER A 3 14.49 -26.17 42.33
CA SER A 3 13.86 -24.96 41.82
C SER A 3 14.94 -24.11 41.17
N LEU A 4 14.97 -24.08 39.84
CA LEU A 4 15.72 -23.07 39.10
C LEU A 4 15.09 -21.72 39.43
N SER A 5 15.74 -21.01 40.35
CA SER A 5 15.51 -19.61 40.64
C SER A 5 15.58 -18.82 39.34
N GLU A 6 14.42 -18.49 38.76
CA GLU A 6 14.29 -17.53 37.67
C GLU A 6 14.79 -16.17 38.17
N SER A 7 16.11 -15.95 38.06
CA SER A 7 16.77 -14.71 38.44
C SER A 7 16.19 -13.58 37.60
N SER A 8 15.31 -12.81 38.22
CA SER A 8 14.78 -11.59 37.62
C SER A 8 15.92 -10.57 37.62
N ALA A 9 16.31 -10.09 36.43
CA ALA A 9 17.38 -9.11 36.32
C ALA A 9 17.06 -7.89 37.19
N PRO A 10 18.02 -7.38 38.00
CA PRO A 10 17.80 -6.19 38.81
C PRO A 10 17.32 -5.01 37.95
N GLN A 11 16.39 -4.20 38.48
CA GLN A 11 15.85 -3.03 37.76
C GLN A 11 16.95 -2.08 37.26
N SER A 12 18.08 -1.97 37.97
CA SER A 12 19.24 -1.17 37.54
C SER A 12 19.86 -1.66 36.23
N VAL A 13 19.94 -2.98 36.02
CA VAL A 13 20.45 -3.58 34.78
C VAL A 13 19.49 -3.29 33.62
N ILE A 14 18.19 -3.51 33.84
CA ILE A 14 17.13 -3.21 32.86
C ILE A 14 17.17 -1.73 32.45
N LEU A 15 17.34 -0.82 33.41
CA LEU A 15 17.45 0.61 33.16
C LEU A 15 18.70 0.99 32.38
N ASN A 16 19.84 0.35 32.63
CA ASN A 16 21.08 0.61 31.90
C ASN A 16 20.97 0.15 30.44
N ASP A 17 20.40 -1.04 30.21
CA ASP A 17 20.15 -1.54 28.86
C ASP A 17 19.14 -0.66 28.13
N TYR A 18 18.08 -0.18 28.81
CA TYR A 18 17.13 0.77 28.24
C TYR A 18 17.83 2.08 27.82
N LYS A 19 18.66 2.66 28.70
CA LYS A 19 19.44 3.87 28.37
C LYS A 19 20.38 3.65 27.18
N LEU A 20 20.98 2.47 27.09
CA LEU A 20 21.85 2.10 25.97
C LEU A 20 21.04 1.98 24.66
N ALA A 21 19.86 1.35 24.70
CA ALA A 21 18.95 1.30 23.56
C ALA A 21 18.55 2.71 23.09
N VAL A 22 18.14 3.59 24.01
CA VAL A 22 17.83 5.00 23.72
C VAL A 22 19.02 5.72 23.08
N LYS A 23 20.23 5.50 23.57
CA LYS A 23 21.44 6.12 22.98
C LYS A 23 21.64 5.68 21.53
N PHE A 24 21.49 4.39 21.23
CA PHE A 24 21.58 3.91 19.84
C PHE A 24 20.45 4.45 18.97
N PHE A 25 19.23 4.49 19.50
CA PHE A 25 18.06 5.06 18.83
C PHE A 25 18.29 6.53 18.41
N MET A 26 18.75 7.36 19.34
CA MET A 26 19.03 8.78 19.10
C MET A 26 20.15 8.99 18.08
N ASN A 27 21.11 8.06 18.01
CA ASN A 27 22.18 8.06 17.02
C ASN A 27 21.75 7.44 15.67
N LYS A 28 20.48 7.06 15.52
CA LYS A 28 19.92 6.38 14.33
C LYS A 28 20.56 5.01 14.03
N ASP A 29 21.19 4.40 15.04
CA ASP A 29 21.67 3.01 14.98
C ASP A 29 20.51 2.07 15.37
N PHE A 30 19.53 1.97 14.48
CA PHE A 30 18.28 1.24 14.73
C PHE A 30 18.51 -0.27 14.87
N GLU A 31 19.52 -0.83 14.22
CA GLU A 31 19.84 -2.25 14.37
C GLU A 31 20.23 -2.59 15.82
N LYS A 32 21.19 -1.86 16.39
CA LYS A 32 21.62 -2.10 17.77
C LYS A 32 20.55 -1.75 18.78
N SER A 33 19.82 -0.65 18.55
CA SER A 33 18.72 -0.25 19.41
C SER A 33 17.64 -1.34 19.46
N TYR A 34 17.21 -1.82 18.29
CA TYR A 34 16.17 -2.83 18.17
C TYR A 34 16.56 -4.17 18.80
N GLN A 35 17.82 -4.60 18.62
CA GLN A 35 18.33 -5.83 19.22
C GLN A 35 18.30 -5.81 20.75
N ILE A 36 18.51 -4.65 21.38
CA ILE A 36 18.45 -4.49 22.83
C ILE A 36 16.99 -4.40 23.28
N ILE A 37 16.22 -3.50 22.67
CA ILE A 37 14.86 -3.20 23.14
C ILE A 37 13.89 -4.35 22.93
N SER A 38 14.04 -5.15 21.87
CA SER A 38 13.22 -6.35 21.64
C SER A 38 13.38 -7.41 22.75
N LYS A 39 14.61 -7.59 23.24
CA LYS A 39 14.92 -8.46 24.39
C LYS A 39 14.32 -7.87 25.67
N LEU A 40 14.53 -6.57 25.90
CA LEU A 40 13.99 -5.88 27.08
C LEU A 40 12.47 -5.91 27.12
N HIS A 41 11.79 -5.74 25.99
CA HIS A 41 10.34 -5.81 25.92
C HIS A 41 9.83 -7.14 26.48
N SER A 42 10.39 -8.26 26.03
CA SER A 42 10.01 -9.59 26.52
C SER A 42 10.30 -9.79 28.01
N VAL A 43 11.40 -9.21 28.51
CA VAL A 43 11.76 -9.25 29.94
C VAL A 43 10.82 -8.39 30.77
N ALA A 44 10.48 -7.19 30.29
CA ALA A 44 9.69 -6.18 31.00
C ALA A 44 8.29 -6.67 31.35
N TYR A 45 7.62 -7.39 30.45
CA TYR A 45 6.29 -7.98 30.74
C TYR A 45 6.36 -8.94 31.94
N ARG A 46 7.37 -9.82 31.96
CA ARG A 46 7.52 -10.79 33.05
C ARG A 46 7.93 -10.15 34.36
N THR A 47 8.85 -9.18 34.33
CA THR A 47 9.33 -8.53 35.56
C THR A 47 8.31 -7.55 36.12
N PHE A 48 7.53 -6.86 35.28
CA PHE A 48 6.44 -5.99 35.73
C PHE A 48 5.31 -6.80 36.37
N ALA A 49 4.89 -7.92 35.75
CA ALA A 49 3.87 -8.81 36.32
C ALA A 49 4.28 -9.37 37.70
N LYS A 50 5.58 -9.54 37.95
CA LYS A 50 6.14 -9.97 39.25
C LYS A 50 6.38 -8.81 40.23
N GLY A 51 6.11 -7.56 39.85
CA GLY A 51 6.38 -6.37 40.67
C GLY A 51 7.87 -6.02 40.83
N ALA A 52 8.75 -6.55 39.97
CA ALA A 52 10.20 -6.37 40.06
C ALA A 52 10.72 -5.10 39.37
N ILE A 53 9.89 -4.43 38.57
CA ILE A 53 10.15 -3.10 38.00
C ILE A 53 8.94 -2.19 38.21
N SER A 54 9.17 -0.88 38.29
CA SER A 54 8.08 0.09 38.37
C SER A 54 7.35 0.26 37.03
N GLU A 55 6.10 0.73 37.09
CA GLU A 55 5.28 1.03 35.92
C GLU A 55 5.96 2.03 34.97
N ASP A 56 6.60 3.08 35.50
CA ASP A 56 7.35 4.05 34.70
C ASP A 56 8.45 3.39 33.83
N VAL A 57 9.15 2.38 34.36
CA VAL A 57 10.18 1.66 33.60
C VAL A 57 9.55 0.75 32.55
N PHE A 58 8.46 0.07 32.90
CA PHE A 58 7.71 -0.75 31.96
C PHE A 58 7.18 0.09 30.79
N VAL A 59 6.52 1.22 31.07
CA VAL A 59 5.98 2.14 30.07
C VAL A 59 7.08 2.62 29.13
N LYS A 60 8.23 3.08 29.66
CA LYS A 60 9.38 3.51 28.86
C LYS A 60 9.88 2.45 27.86
N ILE A 61 10.03 1.21 28.33
CA ILE A 61 10.52 0.11 27.49
C ILE A 61 9.52 -0.22 26.39
N VAL A 62 8.23 -0.35 26.73
CA VAL A 62 7.19 -0.69 25.76
C VAL A 62 6.98 0.44 24.76
N THR A 63 6.98 1.70 25.20
CA THR A 63 6.86 2.87 24.31
C THR A 63 8.01 2.91 23.30
N LEU A 64 9.26 2.71 23.73
CA LEU A 64 10.41 2.69 22.81
C LEU A 64 10.32 1.52 21.82
N TYR A 65 10.01 0.31 22.31
CA TYR A 65 9.84 -0.86 21.46
C TYR A 65 8.79 -0.63 20.36
N LEU A 66 7.60 -0.15 20.73
CA LEU A 66 6.54 0.15 19.77
C LEU A 66 6.94 1.28 18.81
N THR A 67 7.64 2.32 19.28
CA THR A 67 8.17 3.38 18.42
C THR A 67 9.09 2.82 17.33
N GLU A 68 10.03 1.96 17.71
CA GLU A 68 10.92 1.30 16.76
C GLU A 68 10.17 0.38 15.80
N LEU A 69 9.16 -0.36 16.26
CA LEU A 69 8.30 -1.14 15.37
C LEU A 69 7.63 -0.27 14.29
N GLY A 70 7.06 0.87 14.68
CA GLY A 70 6.43 1.79 13.73
C GLY A 70 7.40 2.27 12.65
N LEU A 71 8.65 2.56 13.04
CA LEU A 71 9.71 2.97 12.10
C LEU A 71 10.15 1.81 11.21
N LEU A 72 10.45 0.64 11.77
CA LEU A 72 11.05 -0.48 11.05
C LEU A 72 10.07 -1.20 10.13
N LEU A 73 8.79 -1.26 10.50
CA LEU A 73 7.76 -1.89 9.67
C LEU A 73 7.34 -1.00 8.49
N ASN A 74 7.40 0.33 8.67
CA ASN A 74 7.08 1.34 7.66
C ASN A 74 8.32 1.97 6.99
N SER A 75 9.52 1.42 7.23
CA SER A 75 10.75 1.98 6.68
C SER A 75 10.78 1.82 5.16
N LYS A 76 10.73 2.96 4.45
CA LYS A 76 10.98 3.05 3.01
C LYS A 76 12.45 3.32 2.69
N ASP A 77 13.17 3.88 3.67
CA ASP A 77 14.52 4.41 3.50
C ASP A 77 15.52 3.48 4.20
N GLY A 78 15.93 2.42 3.47
CA GLY A 78 17.05 1.47 3.62
C GLY A 78 18.04 1.44 4.82
N THR A 79 17.72 1.99 5.99
CA THR A 79 18.64 2.18 7.13
C THR A 79 18.85 0.89 7.92
N PHE A 80 17.76 0.18 8.22
CA PHE A 80 17.76 -1.18 8.75
C PHE A 80 16.42 -1.82 8.38
N GLN A 81 16.45 -3.06 7.90
CA GLN A 81 15.24 -3.79 7.53
C GLN A 81 15.14 -5.06 8.35
N LEU A 82 13.96 -5.28 8.94
CA LEU A 82 13.67 -6.50 9.66
C LEU A 82 13.70 -7.71 8.71
N PRO A 83 14.19 -8.87 9.17
CA PRO A 83 14.05 -10.12 8.45
C PRO A 83 12.60 -10.36 8.02
N ARG A 84 12.38 -10.82 6.78
CA ARG A 84 11.02 -10.99 6.20
C ARG A 84 10.07 -11.80 7.09
N LYS A 85 10.60 -12.85 7.75
CA LYS A 85 9.83 -13.69 8.67
C LYS A 85 9.36 -12.90 9.90
N GLU A 86 10.27 -12.15 10.51
CA GLU A 86 10.00 -11.32 11.67
C GLU A 86 9.03 -10.19 11.33
N LYS A 87 9.24 -9.49 10.20
CA LYS A 87 8.29 -8.48 9.70
C LYS A 87 6.89 -9.05 9.55
N LYS A 88 6.74 -10.23 8.93
CA LYS A 88 5.44 -10.88 8.75
C LYS A 88 4.78 -11.23 10.09
N GLU A 89 5.56 -11.73 11.06
CA GLU A 89 5.08 -12.04 12.40
C GLU A 89 4.55 -10.77 13.09
N LEU A 90 5.33 -9.71 13.13
CA LEU A 90 4.98 -8.45 13.79
C LEU A 90 3.75 -7.78 13.17
N ILE A 91 3.63 -7.78 11.84
CA ILE A 91 2.41 -7.32 11.15
C ILE A 91 1.20 -8.18 11.54
N GLY A 92 1.39 -9.50 11.69
CA GLY A 92 0.36 -10.40 12.20
C GLY A 92 -0.10 -10.03 13.62
N LYS A 93 0.85 -9.69 14.52
CA LYS A 93 0.55 -9.25 15.89
C LYS A 93 -0.25 -7.95 15.93
N LEU A 94 0.13 -6.97 15.09
CA LEU A 94 -0.62 -5.71 14.96
C LEU A 94 -2.05 -5.95 14.47
N ARG A 95 -2.20 -6.76 13.41
CA ARG A 95 -3.51 -7.07 12.83
C ARG A 95 -4.45 -7.78 13.80
N SER A 96 -3.91 -8.70 14.60
CA SER A 96 -4.68 -9.48 15.59
C SER A 96 -4.82 -8.76 16.93
N SER A 97 -4.40 -7.50 17.04
CA SER A 97 -4.46 -6.72 18.29
C SER A 97 -3.65 -7.31 19.46
N GLN A 98 -2.72 -8.23 19.22
CA GLN A 98 -1.99 -8.93 20.30
C GLN A 98 -1.25 -8.01 21.25
N PHE A 99 -0.71 -6.88 20.78
CA PHE A 99 -0.05 -5.91 21.66
C PHE A 99 -1.03 -5.27 22.64
N LEU A 100 -2.26 -5.02 22.20
CA LEU A 100 -3.32 -4.50 23.07
C LEU A 100 -3.78 -5.58 24.05
N ASP A 101 -3.96 -6.81 23.58
CA ASP A 101 -4.34 -7.95 24.41
C ASP A 101 -3.30 -8.22 25.51
N SER A 102 -2.01 -8.16 25.18
CA SER A 102 -0.93 -8.32 26.18
C SER A 102 -0.96 -7.21 27.25
N LEU A 103 -1.38 -5.98 26.91
CA LEU A 103 -1.59 -4.93 27.90
C LEU A 103 -2.82 -5.21 28.76
N TYR A 104 -3.90 -5.74 28.17
CA TYR A 104 -5.08 -6.13 28.92
C TYR A 104 -4.79 -7.26 29.90
N GLU A 105 -3.99 -8.24 29.53
CA GLU A 105 -3.56 -9.32 30.41
C GLU A 105 -2.78 -8.80 31.62
N ILE A 106 -1.91 -7.79 31.42
CA ILE A 106 -1.12 -7.20 32.51
C ILE A 106 -1.96 -6.32 33.44
N TYR A 107 -2.79 -5.44 32.88
CA TYR A 107 -3.53 -4.45 33.67
C TYR A 107 -4.93 -4.92 34.11
N GLY A 108 -5.42 -6.02 33.53
CA GLY A 108 -6.73 -6.61 33.76
C GLY A 108 -7.91 -5.86 33.13
N SER A 109 -7.72 -4.60 32.73
CA SER A 109 -8.76 -3.77 32.08
C SER A 109 -8.15 -2.61 31.32
N VAL A 110 -8.81 -2.18 30.23
CA VAL A 110 -8.47 -0.98 29.44
C VAL A 110 -8.30 0.25 30.32
N ALA A 111 -9.22 0.46 31.25
CA ALA A 111 -9.26 1.67 32.08
C ALA A 111 -8.04 1.80 33.01
N LYS A 112 -7.28 0.72 33.21
CA LYS A 112 -6.06 0.69 34.01
C LYS A 112 -4.79 0.80 33.17
N VAL A 113 -4.88 0.64 31.85
CA VAL A 113 -3.71 0.76 30.97
C VAL A 113 -3.34 2.23 30.86
N PRO A 114 -2.07 2.62 31.10
CA PRO A 114 -1.62 3.99 30.89
C PRO A 114 -1.93 4.47 29.47
N SER A 115 -2.54 5.66 29.36
CA SER A 115 -2.93 6.25 28.07
C SER A 115 -1.75 6.41 27.10
N GLU A 116 -0.52 6.55 27.62
CA GLU A 116 0.70 6.56 26.81
C GLU A 116 0.86 5.26 26.00
N LEU A 117 0.63 4.10 26.62
CA LEU A 117 0.74 2.80 25.96
C LEU A 117 -0.39 2.58 24.96
N LEU A 118 -1.62 2.96 25.32
CA LEU A 118 -2.75 2.91 24.40
C LEU A 118 -2.48 3.79 23.17
N TYR A 119 -2.07 5.03 23.38
CA TYR A 119 -1.68 5.93 22.30
C TYR A 119 -0.61 5.31 21.41
N GLN A 120 0.44 4.75 22.00
CA GLN A 120 1.56 4.21 21.24
C GLN A 120 1.17 2.96 20.42
N VAL A 121 0.36 2.05 20.97
CA VAL A 121 -0.15 0.88 20.23
C VAL A 121 -0.95 1.33 19.01
N PHE A 122 -1.86 2.30 19.20
CA PHE A 122 -2.70 2.79 18.10
C PHE A 122 -1.93 3.65 17.10
N LEU A 123 -0.89 4.38 17.55
CA LEU A 123 0.00 5.12 16.67
C LEU A 123 0.78 4.20 15.73
N VAL A 124 1.27 3.06 16.22
CA VAL A 124 1.95 2.05 15.38
C VAL A 124 0.96 1.42 14.40
N ASN A 125 -0.23 1.05 14.85
CA ASN A 125 -1.27 0.52 13.95
C ASN A 125 -1.64 1.52 12.84
N TYR A 126 -1.78 2.81 13.17
CA TYR A 126 -2.01 3.86 12.19
C TYR A 126 -0.83 4.05 11.22
N SER A 127 0.40 4.06 11.75
CA SER A 127 1.62 4.21 10.93
C SER A 127 1.82 3.05 9.96
N CYS A 128 1.45 1.84 10.38
CA CYS A 128 1.54 0.62 9.59
C CYS A 128 0.22 0.24 8.90
N GLN A 129 -0.75 1.17 8.81
CA GLN A 129 -2.12 0.87 8.38
C GLN A 129 -2.19 0.16 7.02
N ASN A 130 -1.32 0.54 6.08
CA ASN A 130 -1.29 -0.03 4.73
C ASN A 130 -0.89 -1.52 4.73
N GLU A 131 -0.07 -1.94 5.69
CA GLU A 131 0.42 -3.31 5.79
C GLU A 131 -0.53 -4.23 6.59
N ILE A 132 -1.27 -3.66 7.53
CA ILE A 132 -2.21 -4.41 8.36
C ILE A 132 -3.56 -4.65 7.67
N LYS A 133 -4.03 -3.73 6.81
CA LYS A 133 -5.40 -3.74 6.24
C LYS A 133 -5.73 -5.01 5.44
N GLN A 134 -4.83 -5.58 4.63
CA GLN A 134 -5.02 -6.83 3.84
C GLN A 134 -6.47 -7.11 3.34
N GLY A 135 -7.15 -6.10 2.79
CA GLY A 135 -8.52 -6.22 2.24
C GLY A 135 -9.66 -5.79 3.17
N ASP A 136 -9.41 -5.53 4.46
CA ASP A 136 -10.35 -4.85 5.35
C ASP A 136 -9.93 -3.39 5.55
N GLU A 137 -10.45 -2.51 4.69
CA GLU A 137 -10.15 -1.07 4.73
C GLU A 137 -10.59 -0.41 6.05
N ARG A 138 -11.57 -1.02 6.76
CA ARG A 138 -12.12 -0.52 8.02
C ARG A 138 -11.50 -1.17 9.26
N LEU A 139 -10.48 -2.02 9.11
CA LEU A 139 -9.84 -2.72 10.23
C LEU A 139 -9.44 -1.75 11.35
N LEU A 140 -8.74 -0.67 10.98
CA LEU A 140 -8.26 0.30 11.96
C LEU A 140 -9.41 1.06 12.65
N VAL A 141 -10.43 1.46 11.87
CA VAL A 141 -11.63 2.10 12.43
C VAL A 141 -12.29 1.19 13.47
N LYS A 142 -12.48 -0.10 13.16
CA LYS A 142 -13.06 -1.08 14.09
C LYS A 142 -12.23 -1.21 15.38
N GLN A 143 -10.90 -1.24 15.27
CA GLN A 143 -10.02 -1.28 16.44
C GLN A 143 -10.20 -0.04 17.33
N PHE A 144 -10.29 1.14 16.73
CA PHE A 144 -10.55 2.38 17.48
C PHE A 144 -11.96 2.41 18.07
N ASP A 145 -12.98 2.00 17.34
CA ASP A 145 -14.37 1.92 17.82
C ASP A 145 -14.47 1.08 19.08
N ASN A 146 -13.85 -0.11 19.05
CA ASN A 146 -13.83 -1.03 20.17
C ASN A 146 -13.14 -0.39 21.38
N LEU A 147 -11.95 0.21 21.20
CA LEU A 147 -11.26 0.87 22.29
C LEU A 147 -12.05 2.05 22.84
N TYR A 148 -12.54 2.93 21.96
CA TYR A 148 -13.17 4.19 22.33
C TYR A 148 -14.39 3.99 23.21
N SER A 149 -15.16 2.91 22.97
CA SER A 149 -16.29 2.53 23.80
C SER A 149 -15.94 2.14 25.24
N LEU A 150 -14.67 1.81 25.50
CA LEU A 150 -14.15 1.36 26.80
C LEU A 150 -13.37 2.45 27.54
N LEU A 151 -13.18 3.63 26.92
CA LEU A 151 -12.44 4.73 27.53
C LEU A 151 -13.35 5.52 28.48
N ASP A 152 -12.82 5.82 29.66
CA ASP A 152 -13.41 6.79 30.56
C ASP A 152 -12.78 8.17 30.34
N PHE A 153 -13.61 9.15 30.02
CA PHE A 153 -13.18 10.54 29.82
C PHE A 153 -13.36 11.39 31.08
N SER A 154 -13.93 10.82 32.15
CA SER A 154 -14.13 11.51 33.42
C SER A 154 -12.78 11.89 34.05
N GLY A 155 -12.61 13.17 34.39
CA GLY A 155 -11.36 13.67 35.00
C GLY A 155 -10.11 13.67 34.10
N ALA A 156 -10.21 13.31 32.82
CA ALA A 156 -9.06 13.13 31.95
C ALA A 156 -8.62 14.40 31.19
N SER A 157 -9.04 15.59 31.62
CA SER A 157 -8.77 16.86 30.93
C SER A 157 -7.29 17.17 30.74
N ASN A 158 -6.44 16.70 31.66
CA ASN A 158 -5.00 16.88 31.66
C ASN A 158 -4.21 15.69 31.06
N ASP A 159 -4.88 14.61 30.65
CA ASP A 159 -4.21 13.47 30.02
C ASP A 159 -3.84 13.79 28.57
N LYS A 160 -2.58 14.17 28.37
CA LYS A 160 -2.05 14.53 27.05
C LYS A 160 -2.09 13.36 26.05
N TYR A 161 -1.96 12.12 26.49
CA TYR A 161 -1.88 10.97 25.59
C TYR A 161 -3.28 10.49 25.21
N LEU A 162 -4.23 10.52 26.15
CA LEU A 162 -5.63 10.25 25.84
C LEU A 162 -6.17 11.28 24.85
N ARG A 163 -5.86 12.57 25.05
CA ARG A 163 -6.21 13.62 24.08
C ARG A 163 -5.60 13.36 22.70
N ARG A 164 -4.31 12.99 22.63
CA ARG A 164 -3.67 12.64 21.34
C ARG A 164 -4.29 11.42 20.67
N LEU A 165 -4.69 10.42 21.45
CA LEU A 165 -5.37 9.23 20.95
C LEU A 165 -6.74 9.57 20.37
N VAL A 166 -7.52 10.39 21.08
CA VAL A 166 -8.81 10.90 20.60
C VAL A 166 -8.66 11.77 19.35
N ASP A 167 -7.68 12.69 19.35
CA ASP A 167 -7.39 13.53 18.19
C ASP A 167 -6.99 12.68 16.97
N MET A 168 -6.15 11.66 17.14
CA MET A 168 -5.76 10.76 16.07
C MET A 168 -6.97 9.98 15.52
N TYR A 169 -7.86 9.53 16.38
CA TYR A 169 -9.06 8.85 15.93
C TYR A 169 -9.98 9.78 15.11
N ILE A 170 -10.29 10.95 15.65
CA ILE A 170 -11.27 11.90 15.09
C ILE A 170 -10.73 12.62 13.86
N PHE A 171 -9.48 13.06 13.87
CA PHE A 171 -8.91 13.94 12.84
C PHE A 171 -8.01 13.23 11.84
N ASN A 172 -7.67 11.96 12.06
CA ASN A 172 -6.84 11.19 11.13
C ASN A 172 -7.56 9.93 10.66
N VAL A 173 -7.91 9.02 11.58
CA VAL A 173 -8.42 7.68 11.24
C VAL A 173 -9.79 7.75 10.56
N LEU A 174 -10.75 8.47 11.15
CA LEU A 174 -12.10 8.60 10.56
C LEU A 174 -12.08 9.35 9.22
N PRO A 175 -11.38 10.49 9.06
CA PRO A 175 -11.25 11.16 7.77
C PRO A 175 -10.54 10.31 6.70
N ASP A 176 -9.57 9.48 7.07
CA ASP A 176 -8.92 8.57 6.13
C ASP A 176 -9.84 7.44 5.64
N ALA A 177 -10.88 7.11 6.40
CA ALA A 177 -11.94 6.18 6.03
C ALA A 177 -13.20 6.86 5.46
N ASP A 178 -13.13 8.16 5.15
CA ASP A 178 -14.26 8.99 4.71
C ASP A 178 -15.46 9.04 5.70
N GLU A 179 -15.24 8.71 6.98
CA GLU A 179 -16.26 8.69 8.04
C GLU A 179 -16.47 10.07 8.71
N PHE A 180 -16.66 11.10 7.89
CA PHE A 180 -16.80 12.49 8.37
C PHE A 180 -18.01 12.73 9.26
N SER A 181 -19.12 12.03 9.04
CA SER A 181 -20.32 12.17 9.87
C SER A 181 -20.06 11.75 11.31
N LYS A 182 -19.40 10.60 11.49
CA LYS A 182 -19.01 10.09 12.80
C LYS A 182 -17.97 10.99 13.47
N ALA A 183 -17.00 11.49 12.71
CA ALA A 183 -16.02 12.44 13.25
C ALA A 183 -16.69 13.71 13.80
N LYS A 184 -17.72 14.24 13.11
CA LYS A 184 -18.51 15.40 13.59
C LYS A 184 -19.26 15.09 14.88
N GLU A 185 -19.91 13.92 14.94
CA GLU A 185 -20.62 13.47 16.15
C GLU A 185 -19.66 13.41 17.35
N LEU A 186 -18.48 12.82 17.18
CA LEU A 186 -17.49 12.71 18.26
C LEU A 186 -16.89 14.05 18.68
N VAL A 187 -16.71 15.01 17.76
CA VAL A 187 -16.31 16.38 18.11
C VAL A 187 -17.36 17.06 18.98
N ASP A 188 -18.63 16.77 18.74
CA ASP A 188 -19.75 17.38 19.46
C ASP A 188 -19.97 16.74 20.83
N SER A 189 -19.65 15.46 20.99
CA SER A 189 -19.91 14.70 22.21
C SER A 189 -18.68 14.48 23.11
N ASN A 190 -17.45 14.56 22.60
CA ASN A 190 -16.26 14.21 23.39
C ASN A 190 -15.75 15.40 24.24
N PRO A 191 -15.60 15.25 25.56
CA PRO A 191 -15.21 16.34 26.46
C PRO A 191 -13.73 16.76 26.34
N LEU A 192 -12.88 15.98 25.67
CA LEU A 192 -11.46 16.31 25.47
C LEU A 192 -11.23 17.17 24.22
N VAL A 193 -12.25 17.33 23.37
CA VAL A 193 -12.17 18.06 22.11
C VAL A 193 -12.80 19.45 22.27
N ASP A 194 -12.09 20.48 21.80
CA ASP A 194 -12.67 21.80 21.63
C ASP A 194 -13.65 21.76 20.45
N THR A 195 -14.95 21.81 20.73
CA THR A 195 -16.01 21.61 19.72
C THR A 195 -15.91 22.60 18.56
N GLU A 196 -15.63 23.87 18.82
CA GLU A 196 -15.56 24.89 17.78
C GLU A 196 -14.36 24.65 16.87
N LYS A 197 -13.16 24.48 17.46
CA LYS A 197 -11.94 24.19 16.70
C LYS A 197 -12.04 22.86 15.97
N GLY A 198 -12.61 21.84 16.62
CA GLY A 198 -12.82 20.52 16.05
C GLY A 198 -13.73 20.57 14.82
N ARG A 199 -14.86 21.28 14.89
CA ARG A 199 -15.79 21.44 13.75
C ARG A 199 -15.12 22.12 12.57
N ASN A 200 -14.33 23.17 12.82
CA ASN A 200 -13.59 23.87 11.77
C ASN A 200 -12.55 22.95 11.13
N ARG A 201 -11.76 22.24 11.94
CA ARG A 201 -10.77 21.28 11.45
C ARG A 201 -11.38 20.17 10.61
N ILE A 202 -12.54 19.62 11.00
CA ILE A 202 -13.23 18.60 10.22
C ILE A 202 -13.71 19.15 8.86
N LYS A 203 -14.21 20.39 8.81
CA LYS A 203 -14.59 21.04 7.54
C LYS A 203 -13.39 21.21 6.62
N GLU A 204 -12.25 21.67 7.15
CA GLU A 204 -11.00 21.81 6.40
C GLU A 204 -10.53 20.46 5.83
N LEU A 205 -10.50 19.42 6.66
CA LEU A 205 -10.13 18.07 6.24
C LEU A 205 -11.07 17.52 5.15
N GLN A 206 -12.37 17.78 5.27
CA GLN A 206 -13.35 17.37 4.27
C GLN A 206 -13.13 18.07 2.92
N GLU A 207 -12.80 19.36 2.94
CA GLU A 207 -12.50 20.10 1.71
C GLU A 207 -11.16 19.65 1.08
N VAL A 208 -10.12 19.41 1.90
CA VAL A 208 -8.84 18.87 1.41
C VAL A 208 -9.06 17.51 0.73
N LYS A 209 -9.78 16.57 1.36
CA LYS A 209 -10.09 15.26 0.75
C LYS A 209 -10.88 15.40 -0.55
N LYS A 210 -11.83 16.34 -0.62
CA LYS A 210 -12.59 16.62 -1.84
C LYS A 210 -11.70 17.16 -2.96
N GLN A 211 -10.73 18.01 -2.65
CA GLN A 211 -9.76 18.54 -3.61
C GLN A 211 -8.80 17.43 -4.07
N GLU A 212 -8.29 16.62 -3.16
CA GLU A 212 -7.45 15.45 -3.49
C GLU A 212 -8.18 14.47 -4.41
N LYS A 213 -9.45 14.16 -4.12
CA LYS A 213 -10.27 13.30 -4.97
C LYS A 213 -10.44 13.87 -6.37
N LYS A 214 -10.79 15.16 -6.49
CA LYS A 214 -10.89 15.84 -7.79
C LYS A 214 -9.57 15.80 -8.57
N LEU A 215 -8.44 16.00 -7.89
CA LEU A 215 -7.12 15.94 -8.51
C LEU A 215 -6.80 14.53 -9.02
N ARG A 216 -7.07 13.50 -8.20
CA ARG A 216 -6.89 12.09 -8.59
C ARG A 216 -7.77 11.73 -9.78
N ASP A 217 -9.04 12.12 -9.78
CA ASP A 217 -9.98 11.86 -10.87
C ASP A 217 -9.54 12.55 -12.17
N LYS A 218 -9.00 13.78 -12.08
CA LYS A 218 -8.45 14.49 -13.25
C LYS A 218 -7.21 13.78 -13.81
N GLN A 219 -6.29 13.35 -12.94
CA GLN A 219 -5.09 12.62 -13.36
C GLN A 219 -5.43 11.25 -13.96
N ALA A 220 -6.43 10.55 -13.42
CA ALA A 220 -6.89 9.27 -13.97
C ALA A 220 -7.45 9.46 -15.39
N LYS A 221 -8.33 10.43 -15.60
CA LYS A 221 -8.89 10.75 -16.93
C LYS A 221 -7.82 11.16 -17.94
N GLU A 222 -6.81 11.91 -17.51
CA GLU A 222 -5.71 12.31 -18.38
C GLU A 222 -4.85 11.12 -18.81
N ARG A 223 -4.58 10.17 -17.90
CA ARG A 223 -3.88 8.92 -18.23
C ARG A 223 -4.69 8.05 -19.18
N GLU A 224 -5.99 7.89 -18.95
CA GLU A 224 -6.89 7.14 -19.84
C GLU A 224 -6.94 7.76 -21.24
N ALA A 225 -6.99 9.09 -21.34
CA ALA A 225 -6.96 9.79 -22.62
C ALA A 225 -5.62 9.61 -23.35
N GLN A 226 -4.50 9.69 -22.63
CA GLN A 226 -3.16 9.45 -23.20
C GLN A 226 -3.00 8.00 -23.69
N GLU A 227 -3.50 7.02 -22.93
CA GLU A 227 -3.45 5.61 -23.33
C GLU A 227 -4.36 5.33 -24.53
N ALA A 228 -5.56 5.91 -24.57
CA ALA A 228 -6.46 5.81 -25.71
C ALA A 228 -5.85 6.43 -26.98
N GLN A 229 -5.17 7.58 -26.85
CA GLN A 229 -4.47 8.22 -27.96
C GLN A 229 -3.33 7.32 -28.45
N ARG A 230 -2.49 6.78 -27.55
CA ARG A 230 -1.39 5.87 -27.92
C ARG A 230 -1.91 4.64 -28.68
N LEU A 231 -3.02 4.04 -28.22
CA LEU A 231 -3.64 2.90 -28.89
C LEU A 231 -4.24 3.26 -30.26
N ALA A 232 -4.75 4.48 -30.43
CA ALA A 232 -5.26 4.96 -31.72
C ALA A 232 -4.12 5.18 -32.71
N ASP A 233 -3.01 5.78 -32.27
CA ASP A 233 -1.83 6.03 -33.09
C ASP A 233 -1.18 4.69 -33.54
N GLU A 234 -1.03 3.72 -32.64
CA GLU A 234 -0.54 2.37 -32.99
C GLU A 234 -1.44 1.66 -34.01
N LYS A 235 -2.77 1.84 -33.95
CA LYS A 235 -3.71 1.28 -34.94
C LYS A 235 -3.58 1.98 -36.29
N ALA A 236 -3.42 3.29 -36.29
CA ALA A 236 -3.25 4.07 -37.51
C ALA A 236 -1.94 3.70 -38.23
N GLU A 237 -0.85 3.53 -37.48
CA GLU A 237 0.45 3.10 -38.01
C GLU A 237 0.35 1.70 -38.63
N LYS A 238 -0.23 0.73 -37.92
CA LYS A 238 -0.47 -0.62 -38.47
C LYS A 238 -1.31 -0.61 -39.74
N LYS A 239 -2.33 0.26 -39.81
CA LYS A 239 -3.17 0.37 -41.01
C LYS A 239 -2.39 0.97 -42.18
N ALA A 240 -1.58 2.00 -41.93
CA ALA A 240 -0.72 2.61 -42.94
C ALA A 240 0.35 1.63 -43.46
N GLU A 241 0.93 0.81 -42.57
CA GLU A 241 1.85 -0.26 -42.97
C GLU A 241 1.17 -1.31 -43.85
N GLN A 242 -0.04 -1.75 -43.50
CA GLN A 242 -0.83 -2.69 -44.31
C GLN A 242 -1.19 -2.12 -45.69
N GLU A 243 -1.62 -0.86 -45.75
CA GLU A 243 -1.94 -0.17 -47.00
C GLU A 243 -0.68 -0.05 -47.88
N ASN A 244 0.46 0.37 -47.32
CA ASN A 244 1.75 0.42 -48.02
C ASN A 244 2.22 -0.95 -48.52
N ALA A 245 2.07 -2.01 -47.72
CA ALA A 245 2.39 -3.37 -48.14
C ALA A 245 1.48 -3.82 -49.30
N SER A 246 0.19 -3.48 -49.25
CA SER A 246 -0.76 -3.79 -50.32
C SER A 246 -0.46 -3.05 -51.63
N LEU A 247 -0.05 -1.78 -51.55
CA LEU A 247 0.34 -0.97 -52.71
C LEU A 247 1.62 -1.50 -53.35
N LYS A 248 2.63 -1.84 -52.54
CA LYS A 248 3.86 -2.51 -53.01
C LYS A 248 3.54 -3.82 -53.72
N TYR A 249 2.67 -4.65 -53.15
CA TYR A 249 2.25 -5.91 -53.77
C TYR A 249 1.54 -5.69 -55.12
N LYS A 250 0.62 -4.73 -55.20
CA LYS A 250 -0.06 -4.37 -56.47
C LYS A 250 0.93 -3.87 -57.52
N SER A 251 1.86 -3.00 -57.16
CA SER A 251 2.91 -2.48 -58.04
C SER A 251 3.81 -3.60 -58.59
N LEU A 252 4.29 -4.50 -57.72
CA LEU A 252 5.08 -5.67 -58.15
C LEU A 252 4.32 -6.58 -59.12
N LYS A 253 3.01 -6.77 -58.90
CA LYS A 253 2.16 -7.59 -59.76
C LYS A 253 1.88 -6.93 -61.12
N GLN A 254 1.91 -5.60 -61.19
CA GLN A 254 1.78 -4.85 -62.42
C GLN A 254 3.10 -4.89 -63.22
N ILE A 255 4.24 -4.69 -62.55
CA ILE A 255 5.58 -4.83 -63.16
C ILE A 255 5.78 -6.23 -63.75
N LYS A 256 5.38 -7.29 -63.02
CA LYS A 256 5.44 -8.66 -63.56
C LYS A 256 4.59 -8.85 -64.81
N ARG A 257 3.37 -8.31 -64.84
CA ARG A 257 2.49 -8.39 -66.00
C ARG A 257 3.02 -7.60 -67.20
N GLU A 258 3.63 -6.45 -66.95
CA GLU A 258 4.28 -5.66 -68.00
C GLU A 258 5.51 -6.40 -68.54
N HIS A 259 6.32 -7.05 -67.69
CA HIS A 259 7.45 -7.86 -68.13
C HIS A 259 7.01 -9.08 -68.95
N GLU A 260 5.99 -9.82 -68.50
CA GLU A 260 5.41 -10.95 -69.24
C GLU A 260 4.81 -10.51 -70.59
N SER A 261 4.10 -9.38 -70.62
CA SER A 261 3.58 -8.77 -71.85
C SER A 261 4.69 -8.36 -72.81
N THR A 262 5.80 -7.82 -72.29
CA THR A 262 6.93 -7.36 -73.11
C THR A 262 7.70 -8.56 -73.67
N GLU A 263 7.91 -9.61 -72.88
CA GLU A 263 8.48 -10.89 -73.33
C GLU A 263 7.60 -11.59 -74.39
N GLU A 264 6.27 -11.49 -74.27
CA GLU A 264 5.34 -12.05 -75.25
C GLU A 264 5.34 -11.26 -76.58
N LEU A 265 5.49 -9.94 -76.51
CA LEU A 265 5.70 -9.05 -77.67
C LEU A 265 7.06 -9.31 -78.37
N GLU A 266 8.13 -9.54 -77.62
CA GLU A 266 9.43 -9.91 -78.19
C GLU A 266 9.42 -11.31 -78.82
N ARG A 267 8.68 -12.27 -78.25
CA ARG A 267 8.48 -13.60 -78.86
C ARG A 267 7.71 -13.54 -80.18
N ARG A 268 6.67 -12.68 -80.28
CA ARG A 268 5.95 -12.46 -81.54
C ARG A 268 6.80 -11.74 -82.60
N SER A 269 7.76 -10.93 -82.18
CA SER A 269 8.65 -10.19 -83.07
C SER A 269 9.84 -11.02 -83.60
N ARG A 270 10.13 -12.19 -83.01
CA ARG A 270 11.26 -13.07 -83.38
C ARG A 270 10.88 -14.30 -84.23
N SER A 271 9.64 -14.41 -84.74
CA SER A 271 9.28 -15.50 -85.66
C SER A 271 9.54 -15.11 -87.12
N PRO A 272 10.42 -15.81 -87.87
CA PRO A 272 10.59 -15.64 -89.31
C PRO A 272 9.56 -16.45 -90.11
N LEU A 273 9.14 -15.91 -91.27
CA LEU A 273 8.28 -16.58 -92.26
C LEU A 273 8.90 -17.87 -92.82
N ALA A 274 8.10 -18.93 -93.03
CA ALA A 274 8.11 -19.72 -94.26
C ALA A 274 6.97 -20.77 -94.37
N ALA A 275 6.39 -20.79 -95.58
CA ALA A 275 5.91 -21.96 -96.35
C ALA A 275 4.63 -22.71 -95.95
N ALA A 276 3.61 -22.42 -96.77
CA ALA A 276 2.64 -23.34 -97.39
C ALA A 276 2.78 -24.85 -97.13
N THR A 277 1.66 -25.54 -96.91
CA THR A 277 1.23 -26.71 -97.70
C THR A 277 -0.28 -26.99 -97.50
N VAL A 278 -0.91 -27.25 -98.64
CA VAL A 278 -2.22 -27.80 -98.97
C VAL A 278 -2.72 -28.91 -98.04
N ALA A 279 -4.02 -28.93 -97.70
CA ALA A 279 -4.98 -30.01 -97.99
C ALA A 279 -6.17 -30.10 -97.01
N PHE A 280 -7.36 -30.02 -97.60
CA PHE A 280 -8.53 -30.87 -97.37
C PHE A 280 -9.27 -30.95 -96.01
N ASN A 281 -10.57 -30.68 -96.16
CA ASN A 281 -11.73 -31.35 -95.59
C ASN A 281 -12.36 -30.89 -94.26
N ASN A 282 -13.56 -30.32 -94.47
CA ASN A 282 -14.87 -30.75 -93.93
C ASN A 282 -15.19 -30.56 -92.44
N PHE A 283 -16.31 -29.83 -92.25
CA PHE A 283 -17.49 -30.21 -91.44
C PHE A 283 -17.22 -30.41 -89.93
N VAL A 284 -17.82 -29.66 -89.00
CA VAL A 284 -19.24 -29.71 -88.60
C VAL A 284 -19.52 -28.58 -87.59
N ILE A 285 -20.72 -28.02 -87.72
CA ILE A 285 -21.47 -27.14 -86.79
C ILE A 285 -21.65 -27.80 -85.42
N VAL A 286 -21.74 -27.04 -84.33
CA VAL A 286 -22.91 -27.08 -83.38
C VAL A 286 -22.62 -26.15 -82.20
N SER A 287 -23.42 -25.08 -82.16
CA SER A 287 -23.79 -24.36 -80.94
C SER A 287 -24.54 -25.29 -79.99
N SER A 288 -24.35 -25.15 -78.68
CA SER A 288 -25.41 -24.88 -77.70
C SER A 288 -25.08 -25.45 -76.33
N THR A 289 -25.50 -24.66 -75.33
CA THR A 289 -25.73 -24.93 -73.90
C THR A 289 -24.54 -25.21 -73.01
#